data_AF-A0A7J8FFZ0-F1
#
_entry.id   AF-A0A7J8FFZ0-F1
#
_cell.length_a   1.000
_cell.length_b   1.000
_cell.length_c   1.000
_cell.angle_alpha   90.00
_cell.angle_beta   90.00
_cell.angle_gamma   90.00
#
_symmetry.space_group_name_H-M   'P 1'
#
loop_
_entity.id
_entity.type
_entity.pdbx_description
1 polymer ?
#
loop_
_entity_poly.entity_id
_entity_poly.type
_entity_poly.pdbx_seq_one_letter_code
_entity_poly.pdbx_strand_id
1 'polypeptide(L)'
;MERSKMAEAESLETAAEHERILREIESTDTACIGPTLRSVYDGEEHGRFMEKLETRIRNHDREIEKMCNFHYQGFVDSITELLKVRGEAQKLKVRRFYVILDFLSYAGPLISIKGVGNTLQVTYFL
;
A
#
# COMPACT_ATOMS: atom_id res chain seq x y z
N MET A 1 -20.21 -33.21 -41.93
CA MET A 1 -20.32 -33.36 -40.47
C MET A 1 -18.95 -33.61 -39.82
N GLU A 2 -18.08 -34.44 -40.41
CA GLU A 2 -16.70 -34.65 -39.90
C GLU A 2 -15.78 -33.42 -39.97
N ARG A 3 -15.80 -32.68 -41.10
CA ARG A 3 -14.99 -31.45 -41.26
C ARG A 3 -15.34 -30.35 -40.25
N SER A 4 -16.61 -30.26 -39.84
CA SER A 4 -17.06 -29.28 -38.85
C SER A 4 -16.55 -29.62 -37.45
N LYS A 5 -16.44 -30.91 -37.11
CA LYS A 5 -15.89 -31.37 -35.83
C LYS A 5 -14.38 -31.15 -35.72
N MET A 6 -13.64 -31.28 -36.82
CA MET A 6 -12.19 -31.03 -36.83
C MET A 6 -11.85 -29.56 -36.64
N ALA A 7 -12.58 -28.65 -37.32
CA ALA A 7 -12.38 -27.20 -37.17
C ALA A 7 -12.72 -26.72 -35.74
N GLU A 8 -13.72 -27.32 -35.10
CA GLU A 8 -14.08 -27.00 -33.71
C GLU A 8 -13.00 -27.48 -32.72
N ALA A 9 -12.42 -28.67 -32.93
CA ALA A 9 -11.34 -29.20 -32.10
C ALA A 9 -10.05 -28.36 -32.20
N GLU A 10 -9.68 -27.93 -33.40
CA GLU A 10 -8.52 -27.07 -33.67
C GLU A 10 -8.68 -25.68 -33.02
N SER A 11 -9.90 -25.15 -33.00
CA SER A 11 -10.22 -23.89 -32.31
C SER A 11 -10.11 -23.98 -30.78
N LEU A 12 -10.48 -25.13 -30.21
CA LEU A 12 -10.39 -25.43 -28.78
C LEU A 12 -8.93 -25.57 -28.33
N GLU A 13 -8.10 -26.23 -29.14
CA GLU A 13 -6.67 -26.41 -28.88
C GLU A 13 -5.92 -25.06 -28.90
N THR A 14 -6.22 -24.21 -29.89
CA THR A 14 -5.70 -22.83 -29.98
C THR A 14 -6.11 -21.99 -28.76
N ALA A 15 -7.36 -22.09 -28.32
CA ALA A 15 -7.85 -21.35 -27.17
C ALA A 15 -7.17 -21.80 -25.85
N ALA A 16 -6.88 -23.09 -25.72
CA ALA A 16 -6.18 -23.66 -24.57
C ALA A 16 -4.71 -23.22 -24.54
N GLU A 17 -4.03 -23.17 -25.69
CA GLU A 17 -2.66 -22.67 -25.77
C GLU A 17 -2.59 -21.18 -25.43
N HIS A 18 -3.54 -20.37 -25.90
CA HIS A 18 -3.62 -18.97 -25.50
C HIS A 18 -3.79 -18.78 -23.98
N GLU A 19 -4.56 -19.64 -23.30
CA GLU A 19 -4.63 -19.59 -21.83
C GLU A 19 -3.31 -19.95 -21.17
N ARG A 20 -2.61 -20.95 -21.70
CA ARG A 20 -1.30 -21.38 -21.16
C ARG A 20 -0.29 -20.24 -21.26
N ILE A 21 -0.21 -19.56 -22.40
CA ILE A 21 0.69 -18.43 -22.62
C ILE A 21 0.34 -17.26 -21.68
N LEU A 22 -0.95 -16.94 -21.51
CA LEU A 22 -1.37 -15.88 -20.59
C LEU A 22 -0.93 -16.18 -19.15
N ARG A 23 -1.01 -17.44 -18.70
CA ARG A 23 -0.52 -17.84 -17.36
C ARG A 23 1.00 -17.73 -17.24
N GLU A 24 1.73 -18.01 -18.32
CA GLU A 24 3.18 -17.87 -18.35
C GLU A 24 3.59 -16.39 -18.22
N ILE A 25 2.90 -15.49 -18.92
CA ILE A 25 3.07 -14.03 -18.81
C ILE A 25 2.74 -13.52 -17.41
N GLU A 26 1.71 -14.08 -16.77
CA GLU A 26 1.34 -13.74 -15.38
C GLU A 26 2.32 -14.30 -14.34
N SER A 27 3.21 -15.21 -14.73
CA SER A 27 4.19 -15.81 -13.83
C SER A 27 5.38 -14.87 -13.59
N THR A 28 6.03 -15.02 -12.43
CA THR A 28 7.25 -14.27 -12.12
C THR A 28 8.48 -14.79 -12.89
N ASP A 29 8.37 -15.95 -13.55
CA ASP A 29 9.44 -16.55 -14.35
C ASP A 29 9.39 -16.01 -15.79
N THR A 30 10.30 -15.10 -16.09
CA THR A 30 10.36 -14.39 -17.38
C THR A 30 11.26 -15.07 -18.41
N ALA A 31 11.96 -16.15 -18.04
CA ALA A 31 13.02 -16.73 -18.85
C ALA A 31 12.56 -17.31 -20.19
N CYS A 32 11.31 -17.76 -20.28
CA CYS A 32 10.72 -18.39 -21.47
C CYS A 32 9.73 -17.49 -22.24
N ILE A 33 9.38 -16.31 -21.72
CA ILE A 33 8.39 -15.42 -22.34
C ILE A 33 8.84 -14.97 -23.74
N GLY A 34 10.13 -14.67 -23.93
CA GLY A 34 10.66 -14.17 -25.20
C GLY A 34 10.43 -15.13 -26.39
N PRO A 35 10.89 -16.39 -26.31
CA PRO A 35 10.58 -17.41 -27.32
C PRO A 35 9.08 -17.65 -27.52
N THR A 36 8.30 -17.73 -26.43
CA THR A 36 6.85 -17.95 -26.48
C THR A 36 6.12 -16.84 -27.24
N LEU A 37 6.44 -15.57 -26.96
CA LEU A 37 5.85 -14.43 -27.65
C LEU A 37 6.23 -14.38 -29.12
N ARG A 38 7.48 -14.73 -29.48
CA ARG A 38 7.89 -14.77 -30.90
C ARG A 38 7.05 -15.78 -31.69
N SER A 39 6.82 -16.97 -31.13
CA SER A 39 5.96 -17.99 -31.76
C SER A 39 4.51 -17.52 -31.93
N VAL A 40 3.99 -16.72 -31.01
CA VAL A 40 2.64 -16.12 -31.14
C VAL A 40 2.61 -15.10 -32.26
N TYR A 41 3.57 -14.16 -32.28
CA TYR A 41 3.63 -13.09 -33.29
C TYR A 41 3.85 -13.60 -34.71
N ASP A 42 4.64 -14.67 -34.86
CA ASP A 42 4.91 -15.30 -36.16
C ASP A 42 3.72 -16.15 -36.65
N GLY A 43 2.70 -16.39 -35.82
CA GLY A 43 1.49 -17.14 -36.15
C GLY A 43 0.35 -16.30 -36.72
N GLU A 44 -0.54 -16.94 -37.50
CA GLU A 44 -1.70 -16.27 -38.11
C GLU A 44 -2.78 -15.83 -37.08
N GLU A 45 -2.82 -16.45 -35.90
CA GLU A 45 -3.82 -16.21 -34.84
C GLU A 45 -3.40 -15.12 -33.83
N HIS A 46 -2.27 -14.42 -34.03
CA HIS A 46 -1.76 -13.41 -33.08
C HIS A 46 -2.79 -12.32 -32.74
N GLY A 47 -3.62 -11.90 -33.71
CA GLY A 47 -4.67 -10.90 -33.49
C GLY A 47 -5.69 -11.33 -32.44
N ARG A 48 -6.10 -12.61 -32.45
CA ARG A 48 -7.01 -13.19 -31.45
C ARG A 48 -6.36 -13.32 -30.09
N PHE A 49 -5.08 -13.67 -30.05
CA PHE A 49 -4.33 -13.67 -28.80
C PHE A 49 -4.27 -12.26 -28.19
N MET A 50 -3.98 -11.23 -28.99
CA MET A 50 -3.92 -9.84 -28.52
C MET A 50 -5.26 -9.34 -27.96
N GLU A 51 -6.39 -9.66 -28.59
CA GLU A 51 -7.72 -9.34 -28.06
C GLU A 51 -7.99 -10.03 -26.71
N LYS A 52 -7.54 -11.28 -26.58
CA LYS A 52 -7.66 -12.05 -25.33
C LYS A 52 -6.77 -11.47 -24.22
N LEU A 53 -5.55 -11.06 -24.56
CA LEU A 53 -4.62 -10.39 -23.65
C LEU A 53 -5.20 -9.05 -23.17
N GLU A 54 -5.75 -8.23 -24.07
CA GLU A 54 -6.41 -6.96 -23.73
C GLU A 54 -7.60 -7.17 -22.77
N THR A 55 -8.37 -8.24 -23.00
CA THR A 55 -9.47 -8.62 -22.10
C THR A 55 -8.95 -9.05 -20.72
N ARG A 56 -7.82 -9.77 -20.67
CA ARG A 56 -7.17 -10.18 -19.42
C ARG A 56 -6.67 -8.98 -18.62
N ILE A 57 -6.03 -8.02 -19.28
CA ILE A 57 -5.55 -6.76 -18.68
C ILE A 57 -6.73 -5.99 -18.07
N ARG A 58 -7.81 -5.76 -18.84
CA ARG A 58 -9.00 -5.05 -18.35
C ARG A 58 -9.67 -5.76 -17.17
N ASN A 59 -9.64 -7.08 -17.12
CA ASN A 59 -10.16 -7.83 -15.98
C ASN A 59 -9.29 -7.63 -14.74
N HIS A 60 -7.97 -7.64 -14.88
CA HIS A 60 -7.06 -7.33 -13.78
C HIS A 60 -7.24 -5.91 -13.26
N ASP A 61 -7.37 -4.91 -14.15
CA ASP A 61 -7.64 -3.52 -13.75
C ASP A 61 -8.90 -3.41 -12.88
N ARG A 62 -9.97 -4.12 -13.24
CA ARG A 62 -11.22 -4.16 -12.47
C ARG A 62 -11.04 -4.81 -11.09
N GLU A 63 -10.26 -5.88 -11.00
CA GLU A 63 -10.01 -6.54 -9.72
C GLU A 63 -9.10 -5.68 -8.82
N ILE A 64 -8.12 -4.99 -9.39
CA ILE A 64 -7.30 -3.99 -8.69
C ILE A 64 -8.19 -2.88 -8.14
N GLU A 65 -9.06 -2.30 -8.98
CA GLU A 65 -9.98 -1.24 -8.57
C GLU A 65 -10.91 -1.70 -7.43
N LYS A 66 -11.48 -2.90 -7.53
CA LYS A 66 -12.29 -3.49 -6.45
C LYS A 66 -11.51 -3.62 -5.14
N MET A 67 -10.28 -4.13 -5.21
CA MET A 67 -9.44 -4.32 -4.03
C MET A 67 -9.09 -2.97 -3.38
N CYS A 68 -8.74 -1.97 -4.18
CA CYS A 68 -8.49 -0.60 -3.72
C CYS A 68 -9.73 0.01 -3.06
N ASN A 69 -10.90 -0.12 -3.71
CA ASN A 69 -12.16 0.40 -3.20
C ASN A 69 -12.58 -0.29 -1.89
N PHE A 70 -12.41 -1.61 -1.80
CA PHE A 70 -12.72 -2.37 -0.59
C PHE A 70 -11.89 -1.90 0.62
N HIS A 71 -10.62 -1.58 0.41
CA HIS A 71 -9.72 -1.14 1.47
C HIS A 71 -9.69 0.38 1.71
N TYR A 72 -10.37 1.17 0.86
CA TYR A 72 -10.32 2.62 0.94
C TYR A 72 -10.80 3.15 2.31
N GLN A 73 -11.89 2.61 2.84
CA GLN A 73 -12.41 3.04 4.14
C GLN A 73 -11.43 2.76 5.28
N GLY A 74 -10.81 1.57 5.32
CA GLY A 74 -9.82 1.23 6.35
C GLY A 74 -8.58 2.14 6.30
N PHE A 75 -8.18 2.58 5.10
CA PHE A 75 -7.15 3.61 4.95
C PHE A 75 -7.59 4.96 5.52
N VAL A 76 -8.81 5.44 5.18
CA VAL A 76 -9.36 6.70 5.72
C VAL A 76 -9.46 6.66 7.25
N ASP A 77 -9.92 5.54 7.80
CA ASP A 77 -10.05 5.35 9.24
C ASP A 77 -8.68 5.42 9.91
N SER A 78 -7.68 4.73 9.36
CA SER A 78 -6.30 4.74 9.86
C SER A 78 -5.70 6.15 9.86
N ILE A 79 -5.90 6.93 8.79
CA ILE A 79 -5.47 8.34 8.73
C ILE A 79 -6.20 9.17 9.79
N THR A 80 -7.50 8.97 9.95
CA THR A 80 -8.32 9.70 10.92
C THR A 80 -7.87 9.42 12.36
N GLU A 81 -7.59 8.17 12.70
CA GLU A 81 -7.06 7.78 13.99
C GLU A 81 -5.69 8.40 14.25
N LEU A 82 -4.79 8.39 13.26
CA LEU A 82 -3.49 9.04 13.37
C LEU A 82 -3.61 10.54 13.66
N LEU A 83 -4.54 11.22 13.01
CA LEU A 83 -4.80 12.65 13.24
C LEU A 83 -5.34 12.93 14.65
N LYS A 84 -6.19 12.04 15.19
CA LYS A 84 -6.65 12.12 16.59
C LYS A 84 -5.49 11.98 17.56
N VAL A 85 -4.65 10.96 17.39
CA VAL A 85 -3.45 10.73 18.22
C VAL A 85 -2.54 11.95 18.20
N ARG A 86 -2.31 12.54 17.03
CA ARG A 86 -1.54 13.78 16.89
C ARG A 86 -2.14 14.93 17.71
N GLY A 87 -3.47 15.10 17.69
CA GLY A 87 -4.17 16.11 18.49
C GLY A 87 -4.01 15.91 19.99
N GLU A 88 -4.19 14.68 20.47
CA GLU A 88 -4.01 14.36 21.89
C GLU A 88 -2.55 14.56 22.35
N ALA A 89 -1.58 14.19 21.52
CA ALA A 89 -0.16 14.45 21.81
C ALA A 89 0.15 15.95 21.96
N GLN A 90 -0.49 16.81 21.16
CA GLN A 90 -0.34 18.27 21.29
C GLN A 90 -0.95 18.79 22.59
N LYS A 91 -2.14 18.32 22.97
CA LYS A 91 -2.77 18.68 24.24
C LYS A 91 -1.90 18.29 25.43
N LEU A 92 -1.30 17.10 25.40
CA LEU A 92 -0.37 16.64 26.45
C LEU A 92 0.86 17.53 26.58
N LYS A 93 1.47 17.95 25.45
CA LYS A 93 2.58 18.90 25.45
C LYS A 93 2.19 20.21 26.13
N VAL A 94 1.05 20.77 25.73
CA VAL A 94 0.52 22.04 26.29
C VAL A 94 0.24 21.91 27.78
N ARG A 95 -0.43 20.83 28.21
CA ARG A 95 -0.70 20.57 29.63
C ARG A 95 0.58 20.49 30.46
N ARG A 96 1.65 19.88 29.93
CA ARG A 96 2.96 19.84 30.59
C ARG A 96 3.52 21.25 30.80
N PHE A 97 3.38 22.15 29.83
CA PHE A 97 3.80 23.56 30.00
C PHE A 97 3.03 24.25 31.13
N TYR A 98 1.70 24.11 31.17
CA TYR A 98 0.90 24.70 32.24
C TYR A 98 1.30 24.19 33.63
N VAL A 99 1.52 22.88 33.79
CA VAL A 99 1.97 22.30 35.07
C VAL A 99 3.33 22.86 35.51
N ILE A 100 4.26 23.06 34.57
CA ILE A 100 5.57 23.66 34.86
C ILE A 100 5.40 25.13 35.28
N LEU A 101 4.55 25.88 34.58
CA LEU A 101 4.26 27.27 34.91
C LEU A 101 3.60 27.40 36.29
N ASP A 102 2.64 26.53 36.61
CA ASP A 102 1.97 26.51 37.92
C ASP A 102 2.99 26.19 39.04
N PHE A 103 3.88 25.23 38.82
CA PHE A 103 4.96 24.92 39.77
C PHE A 103 5.90 26.11 39.96
N LEU A 104 6.32 26.78 38.89
CA LEU A 104 7.20 27.96 38.98
C LEU A 104 6.49 29.14 39.66
N SER A 105 5.19 29.33 39.42
CA SER A 105 4.39 30.38 40.05
C SER A 105 4.23 30.14 41.55
N TYR A 106 3.95 28.90 41.97
CA TYR A 106 3.73 28.56 43.37
C TYR A 106 5.02 28.39 44.18
N ALA A 107 5.97 27.60 43.66
CA ALA A 107 7.21 27.28 44.37
C ALA A 107 8.32 28.30 44.12
N GLY A 108 8.34 28.98 42.97
CA GLY A 108 9.40 29.94 42.61
C GLY A 108 9.62 31.05 43.63
N PRO A 109 8.58 31.69 44.19
CA PRO A 109 8.74 32.67 45.26
C PRO A 109 9.22 32.06 46.59
N LEU A 110 8.98 30.76 46.79
CA LEU A 110 9.31 30.03 48.03
C LEU A 110 10.69 29.38 47.98
N ILE A 111 11.36 29.33 46.83
CA ILE A 111 12.68 28.69 46.66
C ILE A 111 13.71 29.65 46.08
N SER A 112 14.90 29.69 46.67
CA SER A 112 16.10 30.32 46.09
C SER A 112 17.01 29.24 45.55
N ILE A 113 17.43 29.35 44.29
CA ILE A 113 18.45 28.48 43.71
C ILE A 113 19.70 29.32 43.50
N LYS A 114 20.79 29.02 44.22
CA LYS A 114 22.10 29.65 44.04
C LYS A 114 23.11 28.62 43.54
N GLY A 115 23.85 28.97 42.49
CA GLY A 115 24.99 28.18 42.03
C GLY A 115 26.23 28.49 42.86
N VAL A 116 26.85 27.46 43.44
CA VAL A 116 28.12 27.55 44.17
C VAL A 116 29.09 26.54 43.55
N GLY A 117 29.99 27.03 42.69
CA GLY A 117 30.84 26.17 41.85
C GLY A 117 30.01 25.35 40.86
N ASN A 118 30.22 24.02 40.83
CA ASN A 118 29.46 23.09 39.99
C ASN A 118 28.21 22.52 40.70
N THR A 119 27.86 23.05 41.88
CA THR A 119 26.76 22.55 42.71
C THR A 119 25.63 23.59 42.78
N LEU A 120 24.39 23.13 42.60
CA LEU A 120 23.19 23.94 42.82
C LEU A 120 22.71 23.75 44.26
N GLN A 121 22.63 24.84 45.02
CA GLN A 121 22.01 24.85 46.35
C GLN A 121 20.60 25.42 46.25
N VAL A 122 19.63 24.67 46.80
CA VAL A 122 18.21 25.07 46.90
C VAL A 122 17.93 25.46 48.36
N THR A 123 17.41 26.66 48.58
CA THR A 123 17.03 27.19 49.90
C THR A 123 15.55 27.54 49.90
N TYR A 124 14.80 27.09 50.91
CA TYR A 124 13.38 27.41 51.06
C TYR A 124 13.19 28.66 51.91
N PHE A 125 12.35 29.60 51.47
CA PHE A 125 11.88 30.73 52.26
C PHE A 125 10.57 30.30 52.94
N LEU A 126 10.66 29.79 54.18
CA LEU A 126 9.51 29.55 55.07
C LEU A 126 9.17 30.80 55.88
#